data_AF-A0A962LCJ8-F1
#
_entry.id   AF-A0A962LCJ8-F1
#
_cell.length_a   1.000
_cell.length_b   1.000
_cell.length_c   1.000
_cell.angle_alpha   90.00
_cell.angle_beta   90.00
_cell.angle_gamma   90.00
#
_symmetry.space_group_name_H-M   'P 1'
#
loop_
_entity.id
_entity.type
_entity.pdbx_description
1 polymer ?
#
loop_
_entity_poly.entity_id
_entity_poly.type
_entity_poly.pdbx_seq_one_letter_code
_entity_poly.pdbx_strand_id
1 'polypeptide(L)'
;MGAEHNTDELACLGEWVAVGHKAALATVVSTWGSSPRPVGSHLVINDQGEFLGSVSGGCIEGAVVAEALEVMADGDPRTLDFGVSDEEAWDVGLSCGGAIRIYLERVE
;
A
#
# COMPACT_ATOMS: atom_id res chain seq x y z
N MET A 1 16.69 -1.10 -23.12
CA MET A 1 15.43 -1.88 -23.14
C MET A 1 14.76 -1.64 -21.79
N GLY A 2 14.07 -0.54 -21.52
CA GLY A 2 13.33 0.39 -22.39
C GLY A 2 11.87 0.35 -21.94
N ALA A 3 11.37 1.47 -21.40
CA ALA A 3 10.07 1.74 -20.78
C ALA A 3 10.04 1.69 -19.23
N GLU A 4 10.79 2.63 -18.64
CA GLU A 4 10.35 3.39 -17.47
C GLU A 4 8.86 3.78 -17.59
N HIS A 5 7.99 3.10 -16.85
CA HIS A 5 6.62 3.59 -16.64
C HIS A 5 6.70 4.62 -15.51
N ASN A 6 7.08 5.86 -15.85
CA ASN A 6 7.06 6.99 -14.91
C ASN A 6 5.61 7.47 -14.74
N THR A 7 4.79 6.60 -14.17
CA THR A 7 3.55 7.00 -13.52
C THR A 7 3.98 7.50 -12.16
N ASP A 8 4.23 8.80 -12.03
CA ASP A 8 4.70 9.38 -10.77
C ASP A 8 3.50 9.46 -9.80
N GLU A 9 3.33 8.42 -9.00
CA GLU A 9 2.23 8.33 -8.04
C GLU A 9 2.25 9.49 -7.02
N LEU A 10 3.44 10.00 -6.68
CA LEU A 10 3.60 11.13 -5.77
C LEU A 10 3.19 12.45 -6.43
N ALA A 11 3.45 12.61 -7.74
CA ALA A 11 2.92 13.76 -8.49
C ALA A 11 1.40 13.74 -8.53
N CYS A 12 0.79 12.58 -8.81
CA CYS A 12 -0.67 12.43 -8.81
C CYS A 12 -1.30 12.72 -7.44
N LEU A 13 -0.67 12.23 -6.36
CA LEU A 13 -1.03 12.55 -4.99
C LEU A 13 -1.01 14.07 -4.75
N GLY A 14 0.05 14.75 -5.19
CA GLY A 14 0.17 16.21 -5.12
C GLY A 14 -0.92 16.94 -5.90
N GLU A 15 -1.29 16.44 -7.08
CA GLU A 15 -2.38 17.01 -7.89
C GLU A 15 -3.74 16.89 -7.19
N TRP A 16 -4.05 15.72 -6.61
CA TRP A 16 -5.29 15.51 -5.87
C TRP A 16 -5.40 16.47 -4.68
N VAL A 17 -4.34 16.60 -3.89
CA VAL A 17 -4.28 17.54 -2.77
C VAL A 17 -4.44 18.98 -3.27
N ALA A 18 -3.76 19.36 -4.36
CA ALA A 18 -3.82 20.71 -4.92
C ALA A 18 -5.22 21.12 -5.40
N VAL A 19 -6.06 20.18 -5.82
CA VAL A 19 -7.46 20.44 -6.21
C VAL A 19 -8.46 20.26 -5.07
N GLY A 20 -7.98 19.95 -3.85
CA GLY A 20 -8.79 19.88 -2.64
C GLY A 20 -9.39 18.50 -2.32
N HIS A 21 -8.94 17.43 -2.98
CA HIS A 21 -9.28 16.08 -2.55
C HIS A 21 -8.52 15.71 -1.28
N LYS A 22 -9.13 14.91 -0.42
CA LYS A 22 -8.35 14.18 0.57
C LYS A 22 -7.60 13.06 -0.13
N ALA A 23 -6.38 12.81 0.31
CA ALA A 23 -5.58 11.72 -0.19
C ALA A 23 -4.79 11.04 0.93
N ALA A 24 -4.41 9.79 0.69
CA ALA A 24 -3.57 9.00 1.56
C ALA A 24 -2.40 8.39 0.77
N LEU A 25 -1.27 8.26 1.46
CA LEU A 25 -0.09 7.58 0.98
C LEU A 25 0.07 6.26 1.76
N ALA A 26 0.08 5.15 1.03
CA ALA A 26 0.49 3.86 1.54
C ALA A 26 1.94 3.59 1.14
N THR A 27 2.79 3.24 2.11
CA THR A 27 4.21 2.95 1.89
C THR A 27 4.56 1.59 2.46
N VAL A 28 5.21 0.75 1.65
CA VAL A 28 5.80 -0.49 2.15
C VAL A 28 6.98 -0.14 3.05
N VAL A 29 6.84 -0.37 4.36
CA VAL A 29 7.87 -0.05 5.36
C VAL A 29 8.72 -1.25 5.75
N SER A 30 8.22 -2.47 5.54
CA SER A 30 9.01 -3.69 5.76
C SER A 30 8.52 -4.84 4.90
N THR A 31 9.42 -5.75 4.56
CA THR A 31 9.11 -7.00 3.87
C THR A 31 9.88 -8.16 4.51
N TRP A 32 9.28 -9.34 4.52
CA TRP A 32 9.90 -10.60 4.90
C TRP A 32 9.65 -11.65 3.82
N GLY A 33 10.60 -12.56 3.64
CA GLY A 33 10.51 -13.64 2.65
C GLY A 33 10.34 -13.13 1.22
N SER A 34 9.56 -13.85 0.42
CA SER A 34 9.31 -13.53 -0.99
C SER A 34 8.17 -12.51 -1.15
N SER A 35 8.36 -11.29 -0.64
CA SER A 35 7.40 -10.20 -0.86
C SER A 35 7.42 -9.75 -2.34
N PRO A 36 6.25 -9.51 -2.96
CA PRO A 36 6.14 -9.13 -4.36
C PRO A 36 6.58 -7.70 -4.68
N ARG A 37 6.66 -6.80 -3.67
CA ARG A 37 7.12 -5.42 -3.81
C ARG A 37 8.22 -5.09 -2.79
N PRO A 38 9.22 -4.28 -3.17
CA PRO A 38 10.27 -3.84 -2.24
C PRO A 38 9.77 -2.78 -1.26
N VAL A 39 10.49 -2.63 -0.14
CA VAL A 39 10.36 -1.48 0.76
C VAL A 39 10.52 -0.18 -0.01
N GLY A 40 9.68 0.81 0.31
CA GLY A 40 9.58 2.08 -0.41
C GLY A 40 8.65 2.05 -1.62
N SER A 41 7.96 0.94 -1.89
CA SER A 41 6.87 0.95 -2.88
C SER A 41 5.69 1.73 -2.33
N HIS A 42 5.05 2.51 -3.20
CA HIS A 42 3.95 3.39 -2.84
C HIS A 42 2.64 2.98 -3.51
N LEU A 43 1.54 3.30 -2.84
CA LEU A 43 0.19 3.31 -3.40
C LEU A 43 -0.48 4.58 -2.87
N VAL A 44 -0.95 5.44 -3.76
CA VAL A 44 -1.65 6.68 -3.42
C VAL A 44 -3.14 6.47 -3.64
N ILE A 45 -3.98 7.00 -2.76
CA ILE A 45 -5.42 6.78 -2.77
C ILE A 45 -6.12 8.13 -2.53
N ASN A 46 -7.16 8.47 -3.30
CA ASN A 46 -8.00 9.65 -3.04
C ASN A 46 -9.31 9.29 -2.33
N ASP A 47 -10.08 10.31 -1.92
CA ASP A 47 -11.38 10.16 -1.26
C ASP A 47 -12.49 9.52 -2.11
N GLN A 48 -12.28 9.35 -3.42
CA GLN A 48 -13.18 8.60 -4.31
C GLN A 48 -12.82 7.11 -4.40
N GLY A 49 -11.72 6.68 -3.75
CA GLY A 49 -11.19 5.33 -3.83
C GLY A 49 -10.40 5.05 -5.11
N GLU A 50 -10.08 6.08 -5.91
CA GLU A 50 -9.13 5.95 -7.01
C GLU A 50 -7.73 5.79 -6.44
N PHE A 51 -6.92 4.95 -7.06
CA PHE A 51 -5.55 4.70 -6.60
C PHE A 51 -4.55 4.56 -7.74
N LEU A 52 -3.28 4.83 -7.42
CA LEU A 52 -2.15 4.74 -8.34
C LEU A 52 -0.92 4.19 -7.62
N GLY A 53 -0.10 3.39 -8.31
CA GLY A 53 1.01 2.67 -7.69
C GLY A 53 0.63 1.25 -7.27
N SER A 54 1.48 0.60 -6.49
CA SER A 54 1.25 -0.78 -6.04
C SER A 54 2.16 -1.17 -4.88
N VAL A 55 1.54 -1.73 -3.84
CA VAL A 55 2.21 -2.26 -2.64
C VAL A 55 2.33 -3.79 -2.66
N SER A 56 1.57 -4.51 -3.50
CA SER A 56 1.68 -5.98 -3.59
C SER A 56 1.62 -6.56 -5.00
N GLY A 57 1.04 -5.84 -5.96
CA GLY A 57 0.83 -6.33 -7.33
C GLY A 57 -0.59 -6.85 -7.61
N GLY A 58 -1.54 -6.64 -6.70
CA GLY A 58 -2.98 -6.77 -6.99
C GLY A 58 -3.82 -7.49 -5.93
N CYS A 59 -3.22 -8.18 -4.95
CA CYS A 59 -3.98 -9.03 -4.02
C CYS A 59 -4.54 -8.27 -2.80
N ILE A 60 -3.82 -7.28 -2.28
CA ILE A 60 -4.19 -6.59 -1.03
C ILE A 60 -4.49 -5.10 -1.23
N GLU A 61 -4.34 -4.56 -2.44
CA GLU A 61 -4.60 -3.16 -2.77
C GLU A 61 -6.01 -2.71 -2.35
N GLY A 62 -7.04 -3.55 -2.55
CA GLY A 62 -8.41 -3.23 -2.12
C GLY A 62 -8.57 -3.09 -0.61
N ALA A 63 -7.86 -3.89 0.19
CA ALA A 63 -7.87 -3.77 1.64
C ALA A 63 -7.14 -2.49 2.10
N VAL A 64 -6.03 -2.16 1.44
CA VAL A 64 -5.28 -0.92 1.71
C VAL A 64 -6.12 0.31 1.37
N VAL A 65 -6.88 0.29 0.26
CA VAL A 65 -7.81 1.37 -0.11
C VAL A 65 -8.91 1.55 0.94
N ALA A 66 -9.50 0.47 1.45
CA ALA A 66 -10.54 0.54 2.48
C ALA A 66 -10.01 1.21 3.76
N GLU A 67 -8.84 0.80 4.24
CA GLU A 67 -8.20 1.40 5.42
C GLU A 67 -7.77 2.85 5.16
N ALA A 68 -7.31 3.17 3.95
CA ALA A 68 -6.94 4.54 3.56
C ALA A 68 -8.13 5.51 3.64
N LEU A 69 -9.34 5.06 3.27
CA LEU A 69 -10.56 5.85 3.40
C LEU A 69 -10.88 6.16 4.87
N GLU A 70 -10.61 5.23 5.79
CA GLU A 70 -10.77 5.47 7.21
C GLU A 70 -9.71 6.45 7.75
N VAL A 71 -8.43 6.27 7.39
CA VAL A 71 -7.34 7.21 7.74
C VAL A 71 -7.64 8.62 7.23
N MET A 72 -8.26 8.78 6.05
CA MET A 72 -8.68 10.08 5.54
C MET A 72 -9.87 10.68 6.32
N ALA A 73 -10.69 9.84 6.95
CA ALA A 73 -11.86 10.25 7.73
C ALA A 73 -11.48 10.68 9.15
N ASP A 74 -10.67 9.88 9.86
CA ASP A 74 -10.25 10.15 11.24
C ASP A 74 -8.95 10.98 11.33
N GLY A 75 -8.04 10.84 10.36
CA GLY A 75 -6.75 11.52 10.32
C GLY A 75 -5.63 10.80 11.09
N ASP A 76 -5.90 9.62 11.64
CA ASP A 76 -4.95 8.83 12.41
C ASP A 76 -4.18 7.86 11.49
N PRO A 77 -2.84 7.96 11.41
CA PRO A 77 -2.04 7.03 10.62
C PRO A 77 -2.16 5.58 11.11
N ARG A 78 -2.11 4.63 10.17
CA ARG A 78 -2.25 3.19 10.46
C ARG A 78 -1.09 2.39 9.91
N THR A 79 -0.78 1.28 10.56
CA THR A 79 0.15 0.28 10.04
C THR A 79 -0.60 -1.01 9.81
N LEU A 80 -0.56 -1.51 8.59
CA LEU A 80 -1.19 -2.75 8.19
C LEU A 80 -0.13 -3.84 8.01
N ASP A 81 -0.37 -4.99 8.62
CA ASP A 81 0.47 -6.17 8.48
C ASP A 81 -0.26 -7.20 7.60
N PHE A 82 0.31 -7.49 6.44
CA PHE A 82 -0.19 -8.52 5.55
C PHE A 82 0.86 -9.62 5.44
N GLY A 83 0.49 -10.83 5.81
CA GLY A 83 1.33 -12.00 5.62
C GLY A 83 0.45 -13.22 5.55
N VAL A 84 1.01 -14.33 5.07
CA VAL A 84 0.45 -15.63 5.41
C VAL A 84 0.76 -15.83 6.89
N SER A 85 -0.12 -15.30 7.74
CA SER A 85 -0.11 -15.56 9.17
C SER A 85 -0.52 -16.99 9.36
N ASP A 86 0.47 -17.86 9.38
CA ASP A 86 0.28 -19.20 9.88
C ASP A 86 0.15 -19.16 11.38
N GLU A 87 -1.09 -19.11 11.84
CA GLU A 87 -1.42 -19.73 13.13
C GLU A 87 -1.37 -21.27 13.02
N GLU A 88 -1.18 -21.88 11.82
CA GLU A 88 -1.16 -23.35 11.63
C GLU A 88 -0.09 -24.01 10.68
N ALA A 89 0.72 -23.33 9.87
CA ALA A 89 1.66 -23.98 8.92
C ALA A 89 3.16 -23.84 9.22
N TRP A 90 3.54 -23.86 10.49
CA TRP A 90 4.95 -24.11 10.84
C TRP A 90 5.37 -25.60 10.75
N ASP A 91 4.44 -26.53 10.49
CA ASP A 91 4.74 -27.98 10.55
C ASP A 91 4.80 -28.71 9.19
N VAL A 92 4.44 -28.04 8.09
CA VAL A 92 4.43 -28.65 6.76
C VAL A 92 4.91 -27.66 5.70
N GLY A 93 6.22 -27.68 5.43
CA GLY A 93 6.90 -26.76 4.51
C GLY A 93 6.17 -26.52 3.18
N LEU A 94 5.41 -25.42 3.12
CA LEU A 94 4.74 -24.95 1.92
C LEU A 94 5.10 -23.49 1.66
N SER A 95 5.54 -23.28 0.43
CA SER A 95 6.30 -22.15 -0.05
C SER A 95 5.39 -21.04 -0.57
N CYS A 96 5.23 -19.99 0.23
CA CYS A 96 5.16 -18.57 -0.17
C CYS A 96 5.23 -17.72 1.13
N GLY A 97 6.25 -17.95 1.95
CA GLY A 97 6.43 -17.38 3.30
C GLY A 97 6.80 -15.89 3.32
N GLY A 98 6.04 -15.07 2.61
CA GLY A 98 6.21 -13.63 2.53
C GLY A 98 5.30 -12.88 3.49
N ALA A 99 5.80 -11.78 4.04
CA ALA A 99 4.98 -10.80 4.76
C ALA A 99 5.40 -9.38 4.35
N ILE A 100 4.47 -8.45 4.44
CA ILE A 100 4.65 -7.05 4.10
C ILE A 100 3.95 -6.19 5.14
N ARG A 101 4.62 -5.12 5.54
CA ARG A 101 4.08 -4.10 6.43
C ARG A 101 3.92 -2.80 5.66
N ILE A 102 2.75 -2.20 5.75
CA ILE A 102 2.37 -1.00 5.01
C ILE A 102 2.01 0.08 6.02
N TYR A 103 2.66 1.23 5.92
CA TYR A 103 2.28 2.43 6.66
C TYR A 103 1.35 3.27 5.82
N LEU A 104 0.24 3.69 6.42
CA LEU A 104 -0.80 4.53 5.82
C LEU A 104 -0.87 5.85 6.56
N GLU A 105 -0.81 6.94 5.82
CA GLU A 105 -0.99 8.29 6.34
C GLU A 105 -1.84 9.15 5.41
N ARG A 106 -2.60 10.07 5.98
CA ARG A 106 -3.28 11.13 5.22
C ARG A 106 -2.25 12.18 4.79
N VAL A 107 -2.41 12.72 3.59
CA VAL A 107 -1.60 13.82 3.06
C VAL A 107 -2.45 15.09 2.99
N GLU A 108 -1.83 16.23 3.32
CA GLU A 108 -2.46 17.56 3.43
C GLU A 108 -1.76 18.61 2.56
#